data_AF-A0A932PDS7-F1
#
_entry.id   AF-A0A932PDS7-F1
#
_cell.length_a   1.000
_cell.length_b   1.000
_cell.length_c   1.000
_cell.angle_alpha   90.00
_cell.angle_beta   90.00
_cell.angle_gamma   90.00
#
_symmetry.space_group_name_H-M   'P 1'
#
loop_
_entity.id
_entity.type
_entity.pdbx_description
1 polymer ?
#
loop_
_entity_poly.entity_id
_entity_poly.type
_entity_poly.pdbx_seq_one_letter_code
_entity_poly.pdbx_strand_id
1 'polypeptide(L)'
;WPITSGNPLVDSYVSCEQLEPPDAATHYTEQLVLLRRLPTYYLRPPAPAGPLVRSRFGLDEKQHVYLCTQNLRKYHPDLDPLLADILRSDPQGLLVIIGDAQPTITETLLDRFRRVMPDVVHRVRAIGRMEREPYLALVALADVTLDTLHYGGGANTVYDAVAMGTPIVTLPGEFHRSRWAAAVNRRLGLERLIASTPEEYAATTVEVASDTDLRRELRKQILAAGAELFQDAAVIGEHDAYFSEAIAAKRAGKI
;
A
#
# COMPACT_ATOMS: atom_id res chain seq x y z
N TRP A 1 12.69 -9.49 0.56
CA TRP A 1 11.85 -10.05 1.64
C TRP A 1 11.83 -9.03 2.76
N PRO A 2 10.67 -8.51 3.21
CA PRO A 2 10.61 -7.44 4.20
C PRO A 2 10.69 -7.97 5.64
N ILE A 3 11.71 -8.80 5.90
CA ILE A 3 12.03 -9.42 7.19
C ILE A 3 13.50 -9.85 7.17
N THR A 4 14.14 -9.92 8.34
CA THR A 4 15.49 -10.48 8.50
C THR A 4 15.63 -11.86 7.85
N SER A 5 16.82 -12.15 7.31
CA SER A 5 17.16 -13.49 6.85
C SER A 5 17.36 -14.46 8.01
N GLY A 6 17.69 -13.96 9.21
CA GLY A 6 18.09 -14.78 10.36
C GLY A 6 19.38 -15.57 10.15
N ASN A 7 20.14 -15.26 9.09
CA ASN A 7 21.31 -16.01 8.69
C ASN A 7 22.59 -15.26 9.12
N PRO A 8 23.45 -15.86 9.98
CA PRO A 8 24.68 -15.21 10.42
C PRO A 8 25.71 -14.97 9.31
N LEU A 9 25.49 -15.53 8.10
CA LEU A 9 26.33 -15.31 6.92
C LEU A 9 25.88 -14.12 6.06
N VAL A 10 24.80 -13.43 6.42
CA VAL A 10 24.34 -12.22 5.74
C VAL A 10 24.77 -11.02 6.56
N ASP A 11 25.70 -10.22 6.04
CA ASP A 11 26.33 -9.15 6.82
C ASP A 11 25.36 -7.97 7.09
N SER A 12 24.51 -7.64 6.12
CA SER A 12 23.71 -6.41 6.18
C SER A 12 22.34 -6.55 5.51
N TYR A 13 21.36 -5.81 6.05
CA TYR A 13 20.04 -5.65 5.48
C TYR A 13 19.86 -4.19 5.06
N VAL A 14 19.67 -3.94 3.76
CA VAL A 14 19.49 -2.60 3.21
C VAL A 14 18.01 -2.23 3.21
N SER A 15 17.68 -1.14 3.88
CA SER A 15 16.33 -0.58 4.04
C SER A 15 16.36 0.94 3.83
N CYS A 16 15.32 1.65 4.25
CA CYS A 16 15.25 3.12 4.21
C CYS A 16 14.73 3.66 5.55
N GLU A 17 15.24 4.82 5.96
CA GLU A 17 14.85 5.52 7.19
C GLU A 17 13.32 5.64 7.35
N GLN A 18 12.60 5.89 6.26
CA GLN A 18 11.15 6.09 6.29
C GLN A 18 10.34 4.79 6.40
N LEU A 19 10.95 3.64 6.07
CA LEU A 19 10.32 2.32 6.10
C LEU A 19 10.48 1.62 7.44
N GLU A 20 11.33 2.12 8.33
CA GLU A 20 11.67 1.47 9.59
C GLU A 20 11.14 2.29 10.79
N PRO A 21 10.86 1.66 11.94
CA PRO A 21 10.73 2.38 13.21
C PRO A 21 12.11 2.78 13.78
N PRO A 22 12.16 3.68 14.79
CA PRO A 22 13.43 4.11 15.40
C PRO A 22 14.29 2.97 15.99
N ASP A 23 13.67 1.89 16.46
CA ASP A 23 14.30 0.74 17.10
C ASP A 23 14.44 -0.48 16.18
N ALA A 24 14.27 -0.28 14.86
CA ALA A 24 14.24 -1.35 13.86
C ALA A 24 15.48 -2.24 13.83
N ALA A 25 16.64 -1.75 14.25
CA ALA A 25 17.86 -2.56 14.33
C ALA A 25 17.68 -3.81 15.22
N THR A 26 16.73 -3.80 16.17
CA THR A 26 16.39 -4.96 17.01
C THR A 26 15.64 -6.06 16.26
N HIS A 27 15.09 -5.77 15.07
CA HIS A 27 14.32 -6.70 14.25
C HIS A 27 15.20 -7.54 13.30
N TYR A 28 16.49 -7.23 13.21
CA TYR A 28 17.40 -7.83 12.23
C TYR A 28 18.60 -8.50 12.92
N THR A 29 18.99 -9.67 12.40
CA THR A 29 20.29 -10.27 12.75
C THR A 29 21.43 -9.60 12.01
N GLU A 30 21.16 -9.09 10.81
CA GLU A 30 22.10 -8.34 9.98
C GLU A 30 22.30 -6.91 10.48
N GLN A 31 23.40 -6.26 10.10
CA GLN A 31 23.52 -4.82 10.26
C GLN A 31 22.46 -4.11 9.41
N LEU A 32 21.55 -3.39 10.06
CA LEU A 32 20.55 -2.58 9.36
C LEU A 32 21.22 -1.33 8.75
N VAL A 33 21.11 -1.20 7.44
CA VAL A 33 21.61 -0.05 6.67
C VAL A 33 20.42 0.74 6.17
N LEU A 34 20.33 2.02 6.56
CA LEU A 34 19.21 2.89 6.24
C LEU A 34 19.60 3.88 5.14
N LEU A 35 19.03 3.69 3.96
CA LEU A 35 19.10 4.66 2.88
C LEU A 35 18.18 5.85 3.17
N ARG A 36 18.53 7.02 2.63
CA ARG A 36 17.67 8.23 2.71
C ARG A 36 16.55 8.16 1.69
N ARG A 37 16.78 7.44 0.58
CA ARG A 37 15.79 7.18 -0.47
C ARG A 37 15.10 5.84 -0.33
N LEU A 38 13.81 5.81 -0.71
CA LEU A 38 13.08 4.56 -0.83
C LEU A 38 13.87 3.61 -1.73
N PRO A 39 14.11 2.35 -1.33
CA PRO A 39 15.16 1.50 -1.91
C PRO A 39 14.68 0.82 -3.22
N THR A 40 14.09 1.60 -4.13
CA THR A 40 13.48 1.09 -5.37
C THR A 40 13.67 2.08 -6.53
N TYR A 41 14.09 1.56 -7.67
CA TYR A 41 13.98 2.24 -8.96
C TYR A 41 12.76 1.70 -9.71
N TYR A 42 11.65 2.44 -9.68
CA TYR A 42 10.38 2.01 -10.25
C TYR A 42 10.07 2.76 -11.54
N LEU A 43 9.72 2.06 -12.61
CA LEU A 43 9.23 2.70 -13.84
C LEU A 43 7.78 3.13 -13.64
N ARG A 44 7.43 4.35 -14.06
CA ARG A 44 6.03 4.78 -14.03
C ARG A 44 5.24 3.92 -15.03
N PRO A 45 4.19 3.20 -14.59
CA PRO A 45 3.37 2.47 -15.52
C PRO A 45 2.64 3.45 -16.46
N PRO A 46 2.35 3.05 -17.70
CA PRO A 46 1.54 3.87 -18.59
C PRO A 46 0.14 4.07 -18.01
N ALA A 47 -0.48 5.21 -18.34
CA ALA A 47 -1.88 5.41 -18.04
C ALA A 47 -2.74 4.35 -18.76
N PRO A 48 -3.83 3.87 -18.13
CA PRO A 48 -4.77 2.96 -18.78
C PRO A 48 -5.30 3.54 -20.10
N ALA A 49 -5.52 2.66 -21.08
CA ALA A 49 -5.99 3.08 -22.39
C ALA A 49 -7.53 3.17 -22.41
N GLY A 50 -8.06 4.18 -23.10
CA GLY A 50 -9.50 4.37 -23.26
C GLY A 50 -10.19 5.03 -22.05
N PRO A 51 -11.54 5.13 -22.08
CA PRO A 51 -12.28 5.84 -21.06
C PRO A 51 -12.31 5.06 -19.75
N LEU A 52 -12.02 5.76 -18.64
CA LEU A 52 -12.19 5.23 -17.28
C LEU A 52 -13.66 5.32 -16.90
N VAL A 53 -14.35 4.17 -16.87
CA VAL A 53 -15.77 4.07 -16.51
C VAL A 53 -15.98 2.91 -15.54
N ARG A 54 -16.69 3.14 -14.43
CA ARG A 54 -16.89 2.15 -13.36
C ARG A 54 -17.71 0.96 -13.80
N SER A 55 -18.62 1.16 -14.75
CA SER A 55 -19.46 0.10 -15.32
C SER A 55 -18.66 -1.02 -15.99
N ARG A 56 -17.42 -0.77 -16.48
CA ARG A 56 -16.50 -1.80 -16.99
C ARG A 56 -16.19 -2.88 -15.94
N PHE A 57 -16.26 -2.52 -14.67
CA PHE A 57 -16.03 -3.39 -13.51
C PHE A 57 -17.33 -3.74 -12.77
N GLY A 58 -18.48 -3.38 -13.35
CA GLY A 58 -19.79 -3.55 -12.73
C GLY A 58 -20.03 -2.65 -11.51
N LEU A 59 -19.23 -1.60 -11.33
CA LEU A 59 -19.33 -0.67 -10.20
C LEU A 59 -20.26 0.50 -10.54
N ASP A 60 -20.99 1.01 -9.55
CA ASP A 60 -21.89 2.16 -9.70
C ASP A 60 -21.10 3.48 -9.54
N GLU A 61 -21.43 4.48 -10.36
CA GLU A 61 -20.83 5.83 -10.31
C GLU A 61 -21.24 6.61 -9.06
N LYS A 62 -22.34 6.23 -8.39
CA LYS A 62 -22.85 6.89 -7.19
C LYS A 62 -22.30 6.34 -5.88
N GLN A 63 -21.55 5.23 -5.93
CA GLN A 63 -20.97 4.60 -4.74
C GLN A 63 -19.61 5.21 -4.42
N HIS A 64 -19.19 5.16 -3.16
CA HIS A 64 -17.80 5.41 -2.79
C HIS A 64 -17.03 4.08 -2.84
N VAL A 65 -16.01 3.99 -3.68
CA VAL A 65 -15.26 2.75 -3.93
C VAL A 65 -14.01 2.71 -3.06
N TYR A 66 -14.04 1.85 -2.06
CA TYR A 66 -12.90 1.50 -1.21
C TYR A 66 -12.20 0.28 -1.82
N LEU A 67 -11.01 0.47 -2.42
CA LEU A 67 -10.31 -0.61 -3.13
C LEU A 67 -9.15 -1.16 -2.29
N CYS A 68 -9.17 -2.44 -1.94
CA CYS A 68 -8.02 -3.11 -1.32
C CYS A 68 -7.40 -4.13 -2.29
N THR A 69 -6.27 -3.78 -2.89
CA THR A 69 -5.57 -4.58 -3.91
C THR A 69 -4.61 -5.63 -3.34
N GLN A 70 -4.56 -5.75 -2.02
CA GLN A 70 -3.62 -6.62 -1.33
C GLN A 70 -3.95 -8.10 -1.54
N ASN A 71 -2.91 -8.95 -1.53
CA ASN A 71 -3.11 -10.39 -1.52
C ASN A 71 -3.99 -10.79 -0.32
N LEU A 72 -4.97 -11.66 -0.54
CA LEU A 72 -5.96 -12.02 0.49
C LEU A 72 -5.33 -12.65 1.75
N ARG A 73 -4.11 -13.21 1.65
CA ARG A 73 -3.34 -13.72 2.81
C ARG A 73 -2.88 -12.60 3.76
N LYS A 74 -2.94 -11.34 3.35
CA LYS A 74 -2.60 -10.16 4.17
C LYS A 74 -3.81 -9.63 4.96
N TYR A 75 -5.01 -10.18 4.73
CA TYR A 75 -6.22 -9.82 5.47
C TYR A 75 -6.27 -10.58 6.78
N HIS A 76 -5.51 -10.08 7.75
CA HIS A 76 -5.54 -10.60 9.10
C HIS A 76 -6.90 -10.27 9.77
N PRO A 77 -7.45 -11.13 10.67
CA PRO A 77 -8.81 -10.97 11.19
C PRO A 77 -9.11 -9.64 11.90
N ASP A 78 -8.09 -8.95 12.41
CA ASP A 78 -8.21 -7.64 13.04
C ASP A 78 -8.42 -6.49 12.05
N LEU A 79 -8.29 -6.72 10.74
CA LEU A 79 -8.73 -5.77 9.71
C LEU A 79 -10.26 -5.78 9.53
N ASP A 80 -10.92 -6.91 9.78
CA ASP A 80 -12.34 -7.11 9.56
C ASP A 80 -13.23 -6.06 10.27
N PRO A 81 -13.05 -5.75 11.57
CA PRO A 81 -13.85 -4.72 12.23
C PRO A 81 -13.66 -3.33 11.60
N LEU A 82 -12.45 -2.97 11.18
CA LEU A 82 -12.18 -1.67 10.54
C LEU A 82 -12.92 -1.56 9.20
N LEU A 83 -12.91 -2.62 8.39
CA LEU A 83 -13.66 -2.67 7.13
C LEU A 83 -15.17 -2.57 7.37
N ALA A 84 -15.67 -3.24 8.41
CA ALA A 84 -17.07 -3.16 8.80
C ALA A 84 -17.43 -1.73 9.24
N ASP A 85 -16.59 -1.08 10.03
CA ASP A 85 -16.80 0.28 10.53
C ASP A 85 -16.76 1.33 9.41
N ILE A 86 -15.86 1.18 8.43
CA ILE A 86 -15.85 1.98 7.21
C ILE A 86 -17.20 1.85 6.50
N LEU A 87 -17.65 0.62 6.23
CA LEU A 87 -18.90 0.38 5.52
C LEU A 87 -20.11 0.90 6.32
N ARG A 88 -20.17 0.69 7.64
CA ARG A 88 -21.26 1.18 8.49
C ARG A 88 -21.32 2.72 8.53
N SER A 89 -20.17 3.37 8.52
CA SER A 89 -20.06 4.84 8.55
C SER A 89 -20.44 5.49 7.22
N ASP A 90 -20.29 4.77 6.11
CA ASP A 90 -20.65 5.24 4.78
C ASP A 90 -21.69 4.32 4.10
N PRO A 91 -22.99 4.69 4.13
CA PRO A 91 -24.04 3.92 3.48
C PRO A 91 -23.88 3.77 1.96
N GLN A 92 -23.14 4.65 1.29
CA GLN A 92 -22.84 4.58 -0.15
C GLN A 92 -21.57 3.79 -0.44
N GLY A 93 -20.87 3.34 0.60
CA GLY A 93 -19.61 2.65 0.49
C GLY A 93 -19.69 1.24 -0.07
N LEU A 94 -18.76 0.92 -0.97
CA LEU A 94 -18.54 -0.40 -1.55
C LEU A 94 -17.08 -0.80 -1.35
N LEU A 95 -16.84 -1.89 -0.63
CA LEU A 95 -15.51 -2.50 -0.51
C LEU A 95 -15.27 -3.39 -1.72
N VAL A 96 -14.22 -3.09 -2.48
CA VAL A 96 -13.76 -3.89 -3.62
C VAL A 96 -12.44 -4.56 -3.26
N ILE A 97 -12.38 -5.88 -3.42
CA ILE A 97 -11.16 -6.68 -3.22
C ILE A 97 -10.81 -7.43 -4.50
N ILE A 98 -9.52 -7.75 -4.67
CA ILE A 98 -9.06 -8.60 -5.78
C ILE A 98 -9.06 -10.06 -5.32
N GLY A 99 -9.87 -10.89 -5.97
CA GLY A 99 -9.93 -12.32 -5.74
C GLY A 99 -8.59 -13.01 -6.02
N ASP A 100 -8.32 -14.09 -5.29
CA ASP A 100 -7.16 -14.94 -5.54
C ASP A 100 -7.36 -15.80 -6.80
N ALA A 101 -6.26 -16.26 -7.40
CA ALA A 101 -6.31 -17.21 -8.51
C ALA A 101 -6.91 -18.55 -8.06
N GLN A 102 -6.76 -18.89 -6.78
CA GLN A 102 -7.38 -20.03 -6.14
C GLN A 102 -8.71 -19.60 -5.49
N PRO A 103 -9.89 -19.97 -6.06
CA PRO A 103 -11.18 -19.44 -5.61
C PRO A 103 -11.51 -19.71 -4.14
N THR A 104 -11.01 -20.83 -3.61
CA THR A 104 -11.24 -21.21 -2.20
C THR A 104 -10.68 -20.20 -1.21
N ILE A 105 -9.61 -19.48 -1.56
CA ILE A 105 -9.03 -18.44 -0.70
C ILE A 105 -9.98 -17.24 -0.62
N THR A 106 -10.53 -16.83 -1.77
CA THR A 106 -11.53 -15.76 -1.83
C THR A 106 -12.78 -16.13 -1.06
N GLU A 107 -13.33 -17.34 -1.29
CA GLU A 107 -14.54 -17.77 -0.56
C GLU A 107 -14.30 -17.93 0.94
N THR A 108 -13.12 -18.40 1.37
CA THR A 108 -12.79 -18.47 2.81
C THR A 108 -12.83 -17.09 3.46
N LEU A 109 -12.30 -16.06 2.78
CA LEU A 109 -12.35 -14.69 3.28
C LEU A 109 -13.79 -14.15 3.30
N LEU A 110 -14.56 -14.38 2.23
CA LEU A 110 -15.96 -13.94 2.17
C LEU A 110 -16.84 -14.64 3.20
N ASP A 111 -16.62 -15.94 3.48
CA ASP A 111 -17.29 -16.67 4.55
C ASP A 111 -16.95 -16.10 5.93
N ARG A 112 -15.69 -15.71 6.15
CA ARG A 112 -15.29 -15.00 7.38
C ARG A 112 -16.05 -13.68 7.50
N PHE A 113 -16.08 -12.87 6.44
CA PHE A 113 -16.82 -11.61 6.39
C PHE A 113 -18.32 -11.78 6.64
N ARG A 114 -18.95 -12.81 6.06
CA ARG A 114 -20.37 -13.14 6.28
C ARG A 114 -20.68 -13.42 7.76
N ARG A 115 -19.71 -13.92 8.52
CA ARG A 115 -19.87 -14.21 9.96
C ARG A 115 -19.62 -12.99 10.84
N VAL A 116 -18.60 -12.19 10.53
CA VAL A 116 -18.14 -11.08 11.40
C VAL A 116 -18.82 -9.75 11.10
N MET A 117 -19.30 -9.53 9.87
CA MET A 117 -19.99 -8.30 9.46
C MET A 117 -21.21 -8.56 8.56
N PRO A 118 -22.16 -9.42 9.00
CA PRO A 118 -23.31 -9.85 8.20
C PRO A 118 -24.21 -8.69 7.74
N ASP A 119 -24.27 -7.61 8.50
CA ASP A 119 -25.07 -6.42 8.24
C ASP A 119 -24.60 -5.62 7.02
N VAL A 120 -23.30 -5.68 6.70
CA VAL A 120 -22.69 -4.90 5.60
C VAL A 120 -21.99 -5.73 4.53
N VAL A 121 -21.85 -7.05 4.72
CA VAL A 121 -21.13 -7.94 3.77
C VAL A 121 -21.68 -7.90 2.34
N HIS A 122 -22.96 -7.58 2.16
CA HIS A 122 -23.57 -7.42 0.84
C HIS A 122 -22.97 -6.27 0.00
N ARG A 123 -22.19 -5.37 0.64
CA ARG A 123 -21.41 -4.30 -0.01
C ARG A 123 -19.92 -4.63 -0.15
N VAL A 124 -19.55 -5.90 -0.04
CA VAL A 124 -18.21 -6.40 -0.36
C VAL A 124 -18.24 -7.10 -1.71
N ARG A 125 -17.36 -6.69 -2.62
CA ARG A 125 -17.26 -7.26 -3.97
C ARG A 125 -15.86 -7.78 -4.25
N ALA A 126 -15.77 -9.06 -4.57
CA ALA A 126 -14.55 -9.64 -5.13
C ALA A 126 -14.57 -9.52 -6.65
N ILE A 127 -13.55 -8.86 -7.22
CA ILE A 127 -13.29 -8.84 -8.66
C ILE A 127 -12.16 -9.83 -8.93
N GLY A 128 -12.29 -10.65 -9.98
CA GLY A 128 -11.26 -11.61 -10.36
C GLY A 128 -9.91 -10.94 -10.67
N ARG A 129 -8.84 -11.74 -10.70
CA ARG A 129 -7.54 -11.24 -11.15
C ARG A 129 -7.64 -10.70 -12.57
N MET A 130 -6.87 -9.66 -12.85
CA MET A 130 -6.86 -8.97 -14.13
C MET A 130 -5.43 -8.79 -14.61
N GLU A 131 -5.31 -8.57 -15.91
CA GLU A 131 -4.09 -8.05 -16.51
C GLU A 131 -3.76 -6.65 -15.98
N ARG A 132 -2.52 -6.19 -16.21
CA ARG A 132 -2.00 -4.94 -15.62
C ARG A 132 -2.82 -3.71 -15.99
N GLU A 133 -3.25 -3.55 -17.25
CA GLU A 133 -4.00 -2.37 -17.70
C GLU A 133 -5.38 -2.26 -17.02
N PRO A 134 -6.28 -3.28 -17.09
CA PRO A 134 -7.56 -3.19 -16.40
C PRO A 134 -7.42 -3.02 -14.89
N TYR A 135 -6.38 -3.63 -14.29
CA TYR A 135 -6.07 -3.42 -12.87
C TYR A 135 -5.74 -1.96 -12.56
N LEU A 136 -4.88 -1.31 -13.35
CA LEU A 136 -4.55 0.10 -13.16
C LEU A 136 -5.77 1.01 -13.42
N ALA A 137 -6.63 0.66 -14.38
CA ALA A 137 -7.89 1.36 -14.59
C ALA A 137 -8.81 1.27 -13.36
N LEU A 138 -8.90 0.08 -12.72
CA LEU A 138 -9.65 -0.08 -11.48
C LEU A 138 -9.06 0.75 -10.34
N VAL A 139 -7.73 0.78 -10.20
CA VAL A 139 -7.05 1.64 -9.22
C VAL A 139 -7.36 3.12 -9.45
N ALA A 140 -7.35 3.58 -10.70
CA ALA A 140 -7.68 4.96 -11.06
C ALA A 140 -9.15 5.34 -10.82
N LEU A 141 -10.05 4.35 -10.81
CA LEU A 141 -11.50 4.52 -10.62
C LEU A 141 -11.95 4.43 -9.15
N ALA A 142 -11.08 3.91 -8.27
CA ALA A 142 -11.34 3.88 -6.84
C ALA A 142 -11.30 5.29 -6.24
N ASP A 143 -12.14 5.54 -5.23
CA ASP A 143 -12.08 6.81 -4.50
C ASP A 143 -10.92 6.81 -3.50
N VAL A 144 -10.66 5.67 -2.87
CA VAL A 144 -9.53 5.47 -1.96
C VAL A 144 -9.04 4.03 -2.06
N THR A 145 -7.74 3.85 -1.95
CA THR A 145 -7.13 2.54 -1.75
C THR A 145 -6.82 2.28 -0.29
N LEU A 146 -7.03 1.04 0.13
CA LEU A 146 -6.79 0.61 1.51
C LEU A 146 -5.49 -0.15 1.64
N ASP A 147 -4.76 0.14 2.71
CA ASP A 147 -3.62 -0.63 3.14
C ASP A 147 -3.98 -1.65 4.25
N THR A 148 -3.32 -2.81 4.28
CA THR A 148 -3.54 -3.84 5.31
C THR A 148 -2.55 -3.72 6.47
N LEU A 149 -2.99 -4.02 7.70
CA LEU A 149 -2.29 -3.65 8.95
C LEU A 149 -0.89 -4.28 9.11
N HIS A 150 -0.78 -5.61 9.09
CA HIS A 150 0.46 -6.31 9.48
C HIS A 150 1.44 -6.51 8.33
N TYR A 151 0.91 -6.44 7.10
CA TYR A 151 1.68 -6.55 5.87
C TYR A 151 0.94 -5.74 4.83
N GLY A 152 1.35 -4.49 4.65
CA GLY A 152 0.70 -3.56 3.76
C GLY A 152 1.03 -3.77 2.28
N GLY A 153 0.64 -2.79 1.49
CA GLY A 153 1.09 -2.57 0.14
C GLY A 153 2.59 -2.39 0.15
N GLY A 154 3.31 -3.33 -0.47
CA GLY A 154 4.71 -3.10 -0.77
C GLY A 154 4.85 -2.02 -1.85
N ALA A 155 6.08 -1.77 -2.29
CA ALA A 155 6.38 -0.79 -3.34
C ALA A 155 5.41 -0.85 -4.53
N ASN A 156 5.12 -2.04 -5.07
CA ASN A 156 4.27 -2.20 -6.26
C ASN A 156 2.89 -1.54 -6.15
N THR A 157 2.06 -1.96 -5.19
CA THR A 157 0.67 -1.49 -5.10
C THR A 157 0.59 -0.03 -4.66
N VAL A 158 1.53 0.42 -3.81
CA VAL A 158 1.60 1.82 -3.38
C VAL A 158 1.98 2.71 -4.57
N TYR A 159 2.97 2.29 -5.36
CA TYR A 159 3.39 3.03 -6.55
C TYR A 159 2.32 2.99 -7.65
N ASP A 160 1.55 1.91 -7.79
CA ASP A 160 0.41 1.86 -8.71
C ASP A 160 -0.66 2.89 -8.31
N ALA A 161 -0.99 3.01 -7.01
CA ALA A 161 -1.92 4.02 -6.50
C ALA A 161 -1.41 5.44 -6.79
N VAL A 162 -0.13 5.71 -6.54
CA VAL A 162 0.50 7.01 -6.87
C VAL A 162 0.45 7.28 -8.37
N ALA A 163 0.81 6.31 -9.21
CA ALA A 163 0.83 6.47 -10.65
C ALA A 163 -0.55 6.87 -11.18
N MET A 164 -1.60 6.31 -10.59
CA MET A 164 -2.99 6.53 -10.93
C MET A 164 -3.61 7.74 -10.22
N GLY A 165 -2.89 8.40 -9.30
CA GLY A 165 -3.40 9.55 -8.56
C GLY A 165 -4.47 9.19 -7.52
N THR A 166 -4.47 7.96 -7.03
CA THR A 166 -5.48 7.47 -6.09
C THR A 166 -4.93 7.50 -4.67
N PRO A 167 -5.60 8.17 -3.70
CA PRO A 167 -5.16 8.18 -2.31
C PRO A 167 -5.03 6.79 -1.71
N ILE A 168 -4.05 6.60 -0.83
CA ILE A 168 -3.88 5.38 -0.04
C ILE A 168 -3.86 5.70 1.43
N VAL A 169 -4.84 5.18 2.19
CA VAL A 169 -4.88 5.33 3.66
C VAL A 169 -4.22 4.11 4.29
N THR A 170 -3.35 4.37 5.28
CA THR A 170 -2.57 3.34 5.96
C THR A 170 -2.54 3.55 7.47
N LEU A 171 -2.35 2.45 8.20
CA LEU A 171 -2.09 2.42 9.63
C LEU A 171 -0.78 1.64 9.82
N PRO A 172 0.39 2.33 9.78
CA PRO A 172 1.68 1.65 9.79
C PRO A 172 1.92 0.96 11.13
N GLY A 173 2.21 -0.34 11.07
CA GLY A 173 2.61 -1.11 12.24
C GLY A 173 4.10 -0.95 12.57
N GLU A 174 4.54 -1.84 13.46
CA GLU A 174 5.92 -1.90 13.96
C GLU A 174 6.92 -2.26 12.85
N PHE A 175 6.59 -3.22 11.98
CA PHE A 175 7.55 -3.80 11.05
C PHE A 175 7.54 -3.15 9.67
N HIS A 176 8.72 -3.11 9.03
CA HIS A 176 8.95 -2.64 7.64
C HIS A 176 7.84 -3.00 6.64
N ARG A 177 7.38 -4.26 6.66
CA ARG A 177 6.36 -4.78 5.73
C ARG A 177 5.01 -4.06 5.77
N SER A 178 4.75 -3.22 6.78
CA SER A 178 3.51 -2.43 6.93
C SER A 178 3.69 -0.93 6.66
N ARG A 179 4.90 -0.48 6.27
CA ARG A 179 5.27 0.95 6.37
C ARG A 179 5.50 1.64 5.02
N TRP A 180 5.33 0.92 3.91
CA TRP A 180 5.54 1.46 2.55
C TRP A 180 4.57 2.59 2.19
N ALA A 181 3.27 2.40 2.42
CA ALA A 181 2.29 3.45 2.17
C ALA A 181 2.57 4.70 3.02
N ALA A 182 2.97 4.52 4.29
CA ALA A 182 3.29 5.63 5.17
C ALA A 182 4.55 6.39 4.70
N ALA A 183 5.60 5.66 4.28
CA ALA A 183 6.81 6.28 3.76
C ALA A 183 6.55 7.08 2.48
N VAL A 184 5.75 6.54 1.56
CA VAL A 184 5.33 7.26 0.34
C VAL A 184 4.47 8.46 0.67
N ASN A 185 3.47 8.33 1.56
CA ASN A 185 2.62 9.45 1.95
C ASN A 185 3.43 10.61 2.56
N ARG A 186 4.44 10.33 3.41
CA ARG A 186 5.37 11.36 3.91
C ARG A 186 6.14 12.06 2.80
N ARG A 187 6.63 11.31 1.79
CA ARG A 187 7.32 11.90 0.64
C ARG A 187 6.43 12.81 -0.20
N LEU A 188 5.13 12.52 -0.24
CA LEU A 188 4.15 13.31 -0.96
C LEU A 188 3.62 14.50 -0.14
N GLY A 189 4.01 14.64 1.13
CA GLY A 189 3.43 15.62 2.06
C GLY A 189 1.95 15.32 2.39
N LEU A 190 1.61 14.04 2.49
CA LEU A 190 0.26 13.51 2.69
C LEU A 190 0.15 12.76 4.03
N GLU A 191 0.74 13.30 5.09
CA GLU A 191 0.75 12.73 6.44
C GLU A 191 -0.67 12.45 6.95
N ARG A 192 -1.65 13.23 6.51
CA ARG A 192 -3.07 13.01 6.84
C ARG A 192 -3.64 11.67 6.37
N LEU A 193 -2.98 10.99 5.43
CA LEU A 193 -3.35 9.65 4.98
C LEU A 193 -2.68 8.54 5.80
N ILE A 194 -1.97 8.91 6.88
CA ILE A 194 -1.28 8.01 7.79
C ILE A 194 -1.99 8.07 9.15
N ALA A 195 -2.85 7.11 9.40
CA ALA A 195 -3.55 6.99 10.66
C ALA A 195 -2.62 6.50 11.77
N SER A 196 -2.93 6.89 13.01
CA SER A 196 -2.24 6.46 14.23
C SER A 196 -3.06 5.46 15.04
N THR A 197 -4.37 5.38 14.81
CA THR A 197 -5.28 4.43 15.47
C THR A 197 -6.23 3.77 14.47
N PRO A 198 -6.84 2.62 14.81
CA PRO A 198 -7.89 2.00 14.00
C PRO A 198 -9.08 2.93 13.70
N GLU A 199 -9.48 3.76 14.66
CA GLU A 199 -10.58 4.71 14.52
C GLU A 199 -10.22 5.81 13.52
N GLU A 200 -9.00 6.35 13.61
CA GLU A 200 -8.49 7.34 12.65
C GLU A 200 -8.37 6.72 11.25
N TYR A 201 -7.94 5.47 11.14
CA TYR A 201 -7.87 4.76 9.86
C TYR A 201 -9.24 4.70 9.18
N ALA A 202 -10.28 4.30 9.93
CA ALA A 202 -11.65 4.24 9.41
C ALA A 202 -12.19 5.64 9.06
N ALA A 203 -12.04 6.61 9.95
CA ALA A 203 -12.53 7.97 9.76
C ALA A 203 -11.89 8.66 8.54
N THR A 204 -10.55 8.64 8.44
CA THR A 204 -9.80 9.21 7.31
C THR A 204 -10.18 8.52 6.00
N THR A 205 -10.34 7.20 6.02
CA THR A 205 -10.76 6.42 4.84
C THR A 205 -12.12 6.89 4.32
N VAL A 206 -13.10 7.04 5.21
CA VAL A 206 -14.46 7.51 4.86
C VAL A 206 -14.46 8.97 4.40
N GLU A 207 -13.72 9.85 5.08
CA GLU A 207 -13.58 11.26 4.70
C GLU A 207 -13.05 11.39 3.27
N VAL A 208 -11.93 10.72 2.96
CA VAL A 208 -11.31 10.76 1.63
C VAL A 208 -12.25 10.23 0.54
N ALA A 209 -13.00 9.17 0.83
CA ALA A 209 -13.88 8.55 -0.15
C ALA A 209 -15.17 9.35 -0.39
N SER A 210 -15.70 10.03 0.62
CA SER A 210 -16.96 10.78 0.54
C SER A 210 -16.79 12.26 0.16
N ASP A 211 -15.67 12.89 0.52
CA ASP A 211 -15.39 14.29 0.16
C ASP A 211 -14.72 14.38 -1.22
N THR A 212 -15.51 14.79 -2.21
CA THR A 212 -15.09 14.88 -3.62
C THR A 212 -14.05 15.98 -3.86
N ASP A 213 -14.15 17.12 -3.16
CA ASP A 213 -13.22 18.23 -3.36
C ASP A 213 -11.87 17.91 -2.72
N LEU A 214 -11.91 17.32 -1.52
CA LEU A 214 -10.74 16.79 -0.86
C LEU A 214 -10.00 15.76 -1.72
N ARG A 215 -10.73 14.80 -2.27
CA ARG A 215 -10.18 13.75 -3.11
C ARG A 215 -9.58 14.29 -4.40
N ARG A 216 -10.20 15.33 -4.99
CA ARG A 216 -9.65 16.04 -6.15
C ARG A 216 -8.32 16.71 -5.83
N GLU A 217 -8.21 17.36 -4.67
CA GLU A 217 -6.96 18.01 -4.25
C GLU A 217 -5.86 16.98 -3.97
N LEU A 218 -6.18 15.92 -3.22
CA LEU A 218 -5.25 14.81 -2.97
C LEU A 218 -4.74 14.20 -4.28
N ARG A 219 -5.63 13.93 -5.25
CA ARG A 219 -5.26 13.40 -6.56
C ARG A 219 -4.28 14.33 -7.28
N LYS A 220 -4.52 15.64 -7.26
CA LYS A 220 -3.64 16.63 -7.88
C LYS A 220 -2.25 16.62 -7.22
N GLN A 221 -2.19 16.60 -5.89
CA GLN A 221 -0.94 16.54 -5.13
C GLN A 221 -0.17 15.24 -5.40
N ILE A 222 -0.85 14.09 -5.38
CA ILE A 222 -0.26 12.77 -5.66
C ILE A 222 0.35 12.74 -7.07
N LEU A 223 -0.37 13.21 -8.09
CA LEU A 223 0.13 13.18 -9.47
C LEU A 223 1.31 14.12 -9.69
N ALA A 224 1.31 15.28 -9.02
CA ALA A 224 2.38 16.27 -9.11
C ALA A 224 3.65 15.82 -8.37
N ALA A 225 3.55 15.53 -7.07
CA ALA A 225 4.70 15.14 -6.25
C ALA A 225 5.16 13.70 -6.51
N GLY A 226 4.24 12.81 -6.87
CA GLY A 226 4.53 11.40 -7.11
C GLY A 226 5.38 11.14 -8.36
N ALA A 227 5.51 12.12 -9.26
CA ALA A 227 6.39 11.99 -10.43
C ALA A 227 7.85 11.72 -10.01
N GLU A 228 8.31 12.29 -8.90
CA GLU A 228 9.67 12.14 -8.39
C GLU A 228 9.95 10.77 -7.76
N LEU A 229 8.91 10.00 -7.42
CA LEU A 229 9.06 8.65 -6.89
C LEU A 229 9.43 7.63 -7.98
N PHE A 230 9.08 7.92 -9.24
CA PHE A 230 9.39 7.05 -10.37
C PHE A 230 10.73 7.44 -10.98
N GLN A 231 11.51 6.41 -11.34
CA GLN A 231 12.81 6.59 -11.99
C GLN A 231 13.77 7.49 -11.19
N ASP A 232 13.67 7.45 -9.85
CA ASP A 232 14.56 8.17 -8.94
C ASP A 232 16.00 7.63 -9.06
N ALA A 233 16.78 8.18 -9.99
CA ALA A 233 18.15 7.73 -10.24
C ALA A 233 19.08 7.99 -9.05
N ALA A 234 18.73 8.90 -8.13
CA ALA A 234 19.55 9.17 -6.96
C ALA A 234 19.58 7.98 -5.98
N VAL A 235 18.56 7.11 -5.99
CA VAL A 235 18.60 5.86 -5.21
C VAL A 235 19.73 4.94 -5.68
N ILE A 236 20.07 4.96 -6.97
CA ILE A 236 21.16 4.14 -7.53
C ILE A 236 22.49 4.61 -6.95
N GLY A 237 22.69 5.92 -6.84
CA GLY A 237 23.88 6.49 -6.22
C GLY A 237 24.02 6.14 -4.73
N GLU A 238 22.93 6.10 -3.97
CA GLU A 238 22.96 5.67 -2.56
C GLU A 238 23.34 4.19 -2.42
N HIS A 239 22.82 3.32 -3.29
CA HIS A 239 23.22 1.91 -3.31
C HIS A 239 24.69 1.74 -3.71
N ASP A 240 25.15 2.45 -4.76
CA ASP A 240 26.54 2.38 -5.24
C ASP A 240 27.53 2.83 -4.16
N ALA A 241 27.22 3.92 -3.46
CA ALA A 241 28.02 4.41 -2.35
C ALA A 241 28.13 3.36 -1.24
N TYR A 242 27.00 2.79 -0.82
CA TYR A 242 26.99 1.74 0.21
C TYR A 242 27.80 0.51 -0.21
N PHE A 243 27.57 -0.05 -1.40
CA PHE A 243 28.28 -1.25 -1.83
C PHE A 243 29.77 -0.99 -2.03
N SER A 244 30.16 0.17 -2.53
CA SER A 244 31.56 0.57 -2.65
C SER A 244 32.26 0.64 -1.29
N GLU A 245 31.60 1.21 -0.29
CA GLU A 245 32.11 1.27 1.09
C GLU A 245 32.21 -0.14 1.71
N ALA A 246 31.18 -0.97 1.56
CA ALA A 246 31.18 -2.34 2.07
C ALA A 246 32.31 -3.19 1.46
N ILE A 247 32.53 -3.09 0.14
CA ILE A 247 33.63 -3.79 -0.54
C ILE A 247 34.99 -3.29 -0.03
N ALA A 248 35.16 -1.98 0.14
CA ALA A 248 36.39 -1.41 0.67
C ALA A 248 36.66 -1.86 2.11
N ALA A 249 35.63 -1.89 2.96
CA ALA A 249 35.72 -2.37 4.33
C ALA A 249 36.10 -3.85 4.40
N LYS A 250 35.51 -4.70 3.53
CA LYS A 250 35.84 -6.12 3.42
C LYS A 250 37.28 -6.34 2.99
N ARG A 251 37.75 -5.61 1.97
CA ARG A 251 39.15 -5.67 1.51
C ARG A 251 40.15 -5.23 2.58
N ALA A 252 39.74 -4.33 3.47
CA ALA A 252 40.54 -3.87 4.60
C ALA A 252 40.45 -4.78 5.85
N GLY A 253 39.67 -5.88 5.81
CA GLY A 253 39.48 -6.79 6.92
C GLY A 253 38.71 -6.20 8.11
N LYS A 254 37.90 -5.16 7.87
CA LYS A 254 37.07 -4.48 8.90
C LYS A 254 35.70 -5.15 9.10
N ILE A 255 35.26 -5.90 8.10
CA ILE A 255 34.09 -6.79 8.09
C ILE A 255 34.48 -8.08 7.37
#